data_AF-A0A8C4S7R9-F1
#
_entry.id   AF-A0A8C4S7R9-F1
#
_cell.length_a   1.000
_cell.length_b   1.000
_cell.length_c   1.000
_cell.angle_alpha   90.00
_cell.angle_beta   90.00
_cell.angle_gamma   90.00
#
_symmetry.space_group_name_H-M   'P 1'
#
loop_
_entity.id
_entity.type
_entity.pdbx_description
1 polymer ?
#
loop_
_entity_poly.entity_id
_entity_poly.type
_entity_poly.pdbx_seq_one_letter_code
_entity_poly.pdbx_strand_id
1 'polypeptide(L)'
;MSSKAMQKVQEDIKSLKQILSVAASGIQRNILSIDKLKIETAQELKNADIALRTQKTPPGLQHENTTPSDYFRALVEQFEVQLQQYRQQIEELENHLTTQANSSHITPQDLSLAMQKLYETFVALAAQLHAVHENVKILKHQYLGYRKAFLEDTTDVFESKRATNKKWSGSPRVTTGPAPFSSIPNAAAVAMAATLTQQQQPATGLNAFKF
;
A
#
# COMPACT_ATOMS: atom_id res chain seq x y z
N MET A 1 39.37 -28.90 12.90
CA MET A 1 37.92 -28.59 12.97
C MET A 1 37.46 -28.09 11.61
N SER A 2 36.33 -28.58 11.08
CA SER A 2 35.95 -28.40 9.66
C SER A 2 35.24 -27.06 9.39
N SER A 3 35.72 -26.29 8.40
CA SER A 3 35.17 -24.99 7.98
C SER A 3 33.85 -25.08 7.19
N LYS A 4 33.43 -26.29 6.83
CA LYS A 4 32.24 -26.55 6.01
C LYS A 4 30.94 -26.02 6.65
N ALA A 5 30.82 -26.09 7.97
CA ALA A 5 29.67 -25.54 8.69
C ALA A 5 29.63 -24.00 8.59
N MET A 6 30.79 -23.35 8.67
CA MET A 6 30.90 -21.89 8.56
C MET A 6 30.57 -21.39 7.15
N GLN A 7 31.03 -22.10 6.12
CA GLN A 7 30.67 -21.80 4.72
C GLN A 7 29.17 -21.95 4.46
N LYS A 8 28.55 -23.02 4.97
CA LYS A 8 27.11 -23.23 4.86
C LYS A 8 26.32 -22.07 5.50
N VAL A 9 26.69 -21.64 6.70
CA VAL A 9 26.04 -20.49 7.36
C VAL A 9 26.20 -19.22 6.53
N GLN A 10 27.36 -19.00 5.89
CA GLN A 10 27.57 -17.84 5.02
C GLN A 10 26.67 -17.87 3.78
N GLU A 11 26.48 -19.04 3.17
CA GLU A 11 25.55 -19.23 2.04
C GLU A 11 24.10 -19.01 2.47
N ASP A 12 23.70 -19.58 3.61
CA ASP A 12 22.35 -19.44 4.16
C ASP A 12 22.03 -17.96 4.46
N ILE A 13 22.99 -17.20 5.02
CA ILE A 13 22.84 -15.76 5.25
C ILE A 13 22.66 -14.99 3.93
N LYS A 14 23.42 -15.33 2.88
CA LYS A 14 23.27 -14.67 1.56
C LYS A 14 21.89 -14.96 0.96
N SER A 15 21.45 -16.21 1.03
CA SER A 15 20.13 -16.64 0.56
C SER A 15 19.00 -15.92 1.32
N LEU A 16 19.07 -15.90 2.66
CA LEU A 16 18.09 -15.21 3.50
C LEU A 16 18.02 -13.71 3.18
N LYS A 17 19.15 -13.03 2.95
CA LYS A 17 19.17 -11.62 2.55
C LYS A 17 18.46 -11.40 1.21
N GLN A 18 18.66 -12.30 0.25
CA GLN A 18 18.00 -12.22 -1.06
C GLN A 18 16.49 -12.41 -0.91
N ILE A 19 16.04 -13.42 -0.18
CA ILE A 19 14.61 -13.68 0.07
C ILE A 19 13.97 -12.50 0.81
N LEU A 20 14.65 -11.95 1.82
CA LEU A 20 14.17 -10.77 2.54
C LEU A 20 14.02 -9.56 1.61
N SER A 21 14.96 -9.34 0.70
CA SER A 21 14.86 -8.26 -0.29
C SER A 21 13.66 -8.44 -1.21
N VAL A 22 13.41 -9.66 -1.70
CA VAL A 22 12.24 -9.96 -2.54
C VAL A 22 10.95 -9.75 -1.76
N ALA A 23 10.88 -10.22 -0.51
CA ALA A 23 9.72 -10.02 0.36
C ALA A 23 9.46 -8.53 0.63
N ALA A 24 10.50 -7.75 0.92
CA ALA A 24 10.39 -6.31 1.14
C ALA A 24 9.85 -5.58 -0.10
N SER A 25 10.38 -5.89 -1.29
CA SER A 25 9.87 -5.33 -2.55
C SER A 25 8.42 -5.78 -2.84
N GLY A 26 8.06 -7.02 -2.48
CA GLY A 26 6.68 -7.50 -2.55
C GLY A 26 5.73 -6.70 -1.65
N ILE A 27 6.12 -6.48 -0.40
CA ILE A 27 5.35 -5.67 0.56
C ILE A 27 5.18 -4.24 0.06
N GLN A 28 6.24 -3.61 -0.47
CA GLN A 28 6.17 -2.25 -1.02
C GLN A 28 5.16 -2.15 -2.17
N ARG A 29 5.15 -3.12 -3.10
CA ARG A 29 4.13 -3.17 -4.16
C ARG A 29 2.72 -3.31 -3.59
N ASN A 30 2.52 -4.16 -2.59
CA ASN A 30 1.21 -4.33 -1.96
C ASN A 30 0.73 -3.07 -1.25
N ILE A 31 1.63 -2.32 -0.60
CA ILE A 31 1.30 -1.02 0.01
C ILE A 31 0.73 -0.07 -1.05
N LEU A 32 1.37 0.05 -2.21
CA LEU A 32 0.89 0.91 -3.29
C LEU A 32 -0.47 0.43 -3.83
N SER A 33 -0.67 -0.88 -4.00
CA SER A 33 -1.96 -1.43 -4.42
C SER A 33 -3.08 -1.14 -3.42
N ILE A 34 -2.79 -1.24 -2.12
CA ILE A 34 -3.75 -0.91 -1.06
C ILE A 34 -4.06 0.59 -1.05
N ASP A 35 -3.06 1.45 -1.20
CA ASP A 35 -3.28 2.89 -1.27
C ASP A 35 -4.13 3.29 -2.48
N LYS A 36 -3.90 2.66 -3.64
CA LYS A 36 -4.75 2.81 -4.83
C LYS A 36 -6.18 2.37 -4.54
N LEU A 37 -6.37 1.16 -4.00
CA LEU A 37 -7.70 0.63 -3.69
C LEU A 37 -8.46 1.52 -2.70
N LYS A 38 -7.75 2.09 -1.72
CA LYS A 38 -8.32 3.03 -0.74
C LYS A 38 -8.86 4.28 -1.42
N ILE A 39 -8.10 4.85 -2.36
CA ILE A 39 -8.53 6.03 -3.13
C ILE A 39 -9.75 5.69 -3.99
N GLU A 40 -9.71 4.57 -4.72
CA GLU A 40 -10.82 4.11 -5.56
C GLU A 40 -12.08 3.84 -4.74
N THR A 41 -11.97 3.18 -3.58
CA THR A 41 -13.10 2.91 -2.68
C THR A 41 -13.70 4.20 -2.13
N ALA A 42 -12.88 5.17 -1.76
CA ALA A 42 -13.36 6.47 -1.28
C ALA A 42 -14.11 7.25 -2.38
N GLN A 43 -13.60 7.18 -3.61
CA GLN A 43 -14.27 7.78 -4.77
C GLN A 43 -15.61 7.08 -5.05
N GLU A 44 -15.65 5.75 -5.00
CA GLU A 44 -16.89 5.01 -5.27
C GLU A 44 -17.95 5.25 -4.19
N LEU A 45 -17.54 5.38 -2.93
CA LEU A 45 -18.45 5.80 -1.86
C LEU A 45 -19.06 7.18 -2.14
N LYS A 46 -18.26 8.14 -2.62
CA LYS A 46 -18.75 9.46 -3.03
C LYS A 46 -19.74 9.34 -4.20
N ASN A 47 -19.48 8.46 -5.18
CA ASN A 47 -20.39 8.22 -6.29
C ASN A 47 -21.75 7.67 -5.82
N ALA A 48 -21.74 6.72 -4.88
CA ALA A 48 -22.95 6.19 -4.26
C ALA A 48 -23.73 7.27 -3.49
N ASP A 49 -23.04 8.16 -2.78
CA ASP A 49 -23.66 9.30 -2.10
C ASP A 49 -24.33 10.28 -3.07
N ILE A 50 -23.75 10.50 -4.26
CA ILE A 50 -24.38 11.32 -5.32
C ILE A 50 -25.71 10.70 -5.76
N ALA A 51 -25.74 9.39 -5.97
CA ALA A 51 -26.97 8.67 -6.32
C ALA A 51 -28.04 8.80 -5.23
N LEU A 52 -27.66 8.60 -3.95
CA LEU A 52 -28.55 8.72 -2.81
C LEU A 52 -29.11 10.14 -2.66
N ARG A 53 -28.26 11.16 -2.78
CA ARG A 53 -28.67 12.58 -2.70
C ARG A 53 -29.63 12.94 -3.83
N THR A 54 -29.35 12.46 -5.04
CA THR A 54 -30.20 12.69 -6.20
C THR A 54 -31.58 12.06 -6.01
N GLN A 55 -31.65 10.84 -5.48
CA GLN A 55 -32.91 10.18 -5.14
C GLN A 55 -33.71 10.94 -4.07
N LYS A 56 -33.03 11.47 -3.04
CA LYS A 56 -33.68 12.22 -1.95
C LYS A 56 -34.08 13.65 -2.33
N THR A 57 -33.58 14.16 -3.46
CA THR A 57 -33.89 15.53 -3.89
C THR A 57 -35.31 15.57 -4.46
N PRO A 58 -36.20 16.45 -3.93
CA PRO A 58 -37.57 16.53 -4.40
C PRO A 58 -37.64 17.02 -5.86
N PRO A 59 -38.66 16.63 -6.65
CA PRO A 59 -38.75 16.98 -8.06
C PRO A 59 -38.61 18.47 -8.38
N GLY A 60 -39.15 19.34 -7.52
CA GLY A 60 -39.07 20.80 -7.68
C GLY A 60 -37.67 21.41 -7.52
N LEU A 61 -36.70 20.67 -6.98
CA LEU A 61 -35.32 21.12 -6.79
C LEU A 61 -34.31 20.37 -7.69
N GLN A 62 -34.78 19.44 -8.54
CA GLN A 62 -33.88 18.64 -9.37
C GLN A 62 -33.12 19.48 -10.40
N HIS A 63 -33.66 20.62 -10.85
CA HIS A 63 -32.97 21.50 -11.79
C HIS A 63 -31.73 22.17 -11.18
N GLU A 64 -31.63 22.25 -9.85
CA GLU A 64 -30.45 22.78 -9.13
C GLU A 64 -29.42 21.69 -8.84
N ASN A 65 -29.79 20.41 -9.00
CA ASN A 65 -28.89 19.29 -8.74
C ASN A 65 -27.96 19.04 -9.94
N THR A 66 -26.86 19.77 -10.01
CA THR A 66 -25.85 19.61 -11.09
C THR A 66 -24.90 18.44 -10.86
N THR A 67 -24.84 17.88 -9.64
CA THR A 67 -23.89 16.83 -9.25
C THR A 67 -23.86 15.60 -10.17
N PRO A 68 -25.01 15.07 -10.64
CA PRO A 68 -25.01 13.95 -11.59
C PRO A 68 -24.38 14.31 -12.93
N SER A 69 -24.61 15.52 -13.43
CA SER A 69 -24.04 15.97 -14.70
C SER A 69 -22.51 16.09 -14.62
N ASP A 70 -21.99 16.59 -13.50
CA ASP A 70 -20.55 16.66 -13.26
C ASP A 70 -19.93 15.28 -13.09
N TYR A 71 -20.63 14.34 -12.44
CA TYR A 71 -20.22 12.93 -12.36
C TYR A 71 -20.07 12.29 -13.74
N PHE A 72 -21.08 12.43 -14.62
CA PHE A 72 -21.01 11.85 -15.96
C PHE A 72 -19.94 12.52 -16.83
N ARG A 73 -19.72 13.84 -16.69
CA ARG A 73 -18.61 14.51 -17.38
C ARG A 73 -17.27 13.92 -16.97
N ALA A 74 -17.01 13.80 -15.66
CA ALA A 74 -15.79 13.22 -15.14
C ALA A 74 -15.62 11.74 -15.57
N LEU A 75 -16.72 10.98 -15.64
CA LEU A 75 -16.69 9.58 -16.10
C LEU A 75 -16.26 9.46 -17.57
N VAL A 76 -16.75 10.36 -18.44
CA VAL A 76 -16.34 10.40 -19.85
C VAL A 76 -14.88 10.79 -19.99
N GLU A 77 -14.41 11.81 -19.27
CA GLU A 77 -13.00 12.22 -19.25
C GLU A 77 -12.09 11.07 -18.79
N GLN A 78 -12.48 10.34 -17.74
CA GLN A 78 -11.75 9.16 -17.28
C GLN A 78 -11.71 8.06 -18.35
N PHE A 79 -12.84 7.83 -19.04
CA PHE A 79 -12.94 6.83 -20.09
C PHE A 79 -12.04 7.16 -21.30
N GLU A 80 -11.95 8.44 -21.69
CA GLU A 80 -11.05 8.89 -22.75
C GLU A 80 -9.58 8.59 -22.42
N VAL A 81 -9.16 8.87 -21.18
CA VAL A 81 -7.80 8.55 -20.71
C VAL A 81 -7.56 7.03 -20.73
N GLN A 82 -8.54 6.24 -20.31
CA GLN A 82 -8.44 4.78 -20.28
C GLN A 82 -8.34 4.19 -21.70
N LEU A 83 -9.09 4.71 -22.67
CA LEU A 83 -8.98 4.29 -24.07
C LEU A 83 -7.61 4.59 -24.65
N GLN A 84 -7.02 5.75 -24.34
CA GLN A 84 -5.66 6.07 -24.76
C GLN A 84 -4.62 5.11 -24.16
N GLN A 85 -4.77 4.76 -22.88
CA GLN A 85 -3.90 3.77 -22.24
C GLN A 85 -4.03 2.40 -22.88
N TYR A 86 -5.26 1.94 -23.17
CA TYR A 86 -5.46 0.66 -23.86
C TYR A 86 -4.88 0.66 -25.27
N ARG A 87 -5.00 1.76 -26.02
CA ARG A 87 -4.36 1.87 -27.33
C ARG A 87 -2.84 1.73 -27.22
N GLN A 88 -2.20 2.42 -26.28
CA GLN A 88 -0.76 2.30 -26.06
C GLN A 88 -0.36 0.87 -25.66
N GLN A 89 -1.12 0.22 -24.77
CA GLN A 89 -0.85 -1.16 -24.37
C GLN A 89 -0.97 -2.14 -25.53
N ILE A 90 -1.95 -1.94 -26.43
CA ILE A 90 -2.08 -2.75 -27.65
C ILE A 90 -0.88 -2.52 -28.57
N GLU A 91 -0.50 -1.27 -28.83
CA GLU A 91 0.67 -0.93 -29.66
C GLU A 91 1.97 -1.52 -29.08
N GLU A 92 2.17 -1.44 -27.77
CA GLU A 92 3.31 -2.07 -27.08
C GLU A 92 3.31 -3.59 -27.22
N LEU A 93 2.14 -4.22 -27.09
CA LEU A 93 1.98 -5.66 -27.23
C LEU A 93 2.26 -6.13 -28.66
N GLU A 94 1.77 -5.41 -29.66
CA GLU A 94 2.02 -5.66 -31.09
C GLU A 94 3.51 -5.54 -31.42
N ASN A 95 4.17 -4.50 -30.91
CA ASN A 95 5.61 -4.33 -31.05
C ASN A 95 6.37 -5.49 -30.39
N HIS A 96 5.97 -5.90 -29.18
CA HIS A 96 6.59 -7.01 -28.48
C HIS A 96 6.42 -8.34 -29.23
N LEU A 97 5.24 -8.62 -29.79
CA LEU A 97 5.00 -9.80 -30.63
C LEU A 97 5.84 -9.79 -31.91
N THR A 98 5.97 -8.63 -32.55
CA THR A 98 6.79 -8.47 -33.77
C THR A 98 8.27 -8.71 -33.50
N THR A 99 8.77 -8.25 -32.35
CA THR A 99 10.17 -8.51 -31.94
C THR A 99 10.41 -9.96 -31.52
N GLN A 100 9.45 -10.62 -30.86
CA GLN A 100 9.53 -12.05 -30.51
C GLN A 100 9.58 -12.96 -31.75
N ALA A 101 8.76 -12.66 -32.76
CA ALA A 101 8.76 -13.39 -34.03
C ALA A 101 10.11 -13.33 -34.76
N ASN A 102 10.91 -12.28 -34.48
CA ASN A 102 12.25 -12.06 -35.03
C ASN A 102 13.38 -12.35 -34.03
N SER A 103 13.12 -13.15 -32.98
CA SER A 103 14.08 -13.36 -31.89
C SER A 103 15.42 -13.93 -32.40
N SER A 104 16.39 -13.01 -32.53
CA SER A 104 17.79 -13.34 -32.76
C SER A 104 18.41 -13.71 -31.42
N HIS A 105 19.38 -14.63 -31.43
CA HIS A 105 20.07 -15.06 -30.21
C HIS A 105 20.76 -13.85 -29.53
N ILE A 106 20.37 -13.54 -28.29
CA ILE A 106 21.02 -12.51 -27.47
C ILE A 106 22.46 -12.96 -27.17
N THR A 107 23.44 -12.14 -27.55
CA THR A 107 24.85 -12.43 -27.25
C THR A 107 25.26 -11.85 -25.88
N PRO A 108 26.29 -12.40 -25.20
CA PRO A 108 26.84 -11.82 -23.98
C PRO A 108 27.34 -10.36 -24.16
N GLN A 109 27.79 -10.03 -25.37
CA GLN A 109 28.20 -8.68 -25.76
C GLN A 109 27.00 -7.73 -25.79
N ASP A 110 25.85 -8.17 -26.32
CA ASP A 110 24.62 -7.36 -26.31
C ASP A 110 24.17 -7.05 -24.89
N LEU A 111 24.27 -8.02 -23.97
CA LEU A 111 23.94 -7.80 -22.55
C LEU A 111 24.89 -6.77 -21.90
N SER A 112 26.18 -6.85 -22.20
CA SER A 112 27.19 -5.92 -21.67
C SER A 112 26.93 -4.50 -22.20
N LEU A 113 26.63 -4.37 -23.49
CA LEU A 113 26.26 -3.09 -24.11
C LEU A 113 24.95 -2.54 -23.54
N ALA A 114 23.94 -3.39 -23.30
CA ALA A 114 22.69 -2.99 -22.68
C ALA A 114 22.90 -2.48 -21.24
N MET A 115 23.76 -3.14 -20.46
CA MET A 115 24.14 -2.68 -19.12
C MET A 115 24.85 -1.33 -19.15
N GLN A 116 25.75 -1.10 -20.10
CA GLN A 116 26.40 0.20 -20.27
C GLN A 116 25.37 1.29 -20.59
N LYS A 117 24.46 1.03 -21.55
CA LYS A 117 23.39 1.98 -21.90
C LYS A 117 22.44 2.27 -20.73
N LEU A 118 22.09 1.24 -19.94
CA LEU A 118 21.31 1.42 -18.72
C LEU A 118 22.05 2.31 -17.72
N TYR A 119 23.34 2.08 -17.49
CA TYR A 119 24.15 2.94 -16.62
C TYR A 119 24.17 4.40 -17.09
N GLU A 120 24.44 4.65 -18.38
CA GLU A 120 24.41 6.00 -18.96
C GLU A 120 23.03 6.67 -18.78
N THR A 121 21.96 5.91 -19.00
CA THR A 121 20.58 6.38 -18.78
C THR A 121 20.32 6.71 -17.30
N PHE A 122 20.78 5.89 -16.36
CA PHE A 122 20.66 6.15 -14.93
C PHE A 122 21.43 7.40 -14.51
N VAL A 123 22.64 7.62 -15.04
CA VAL A 123 23.42 8.83 -14.76
C VAL A 123 22.70 10.07 -15.29
N ALA A 124 22.18 10.01 -16.52
CA ALA A 124 21.41 11.10 -17.10
C ALA A 124 20.13 11.40 -16.28
N LEU A 125 19.39 10.37 -15.88
CA LEU A 125 18.20 10.52 -15.05
C LEU A 125 18.54 11.07 -13.65
N ALA A 126 19.66 10.67 -13.05
CA ALA A 126 20.11 11.20 -11.77
C ALA A 126 20.46 12.70 -11.88
N ALA A 127 21.11 13.11 -12.98
CA ALA A 127 21.39 14.52 -13.25
C ALA A 127 20.10 15.34 -13.43
N GLN A 128 19.13 14.81 -14.19
CA GLN A 128 17.82 15.46 -14.36
C GLN A 128 17.06 15.56 -13.05
N LEU A 129 17.02 14.49 -12.25
CA LEU A 129 16.39 14.48 -10.93
C LEU A 129 17.06 15.49 -9.99
N HIS A 130 18.40 15.58 -10.02
CA HIS A 130 19.15 16.56 -9.24
C HIS A 130 18.81 18.01 -9.66
N ALA A 131 18.74 18.28 -10.96
CA ALA A 131 18.36 19.59 -11.48
C ALA A 131 16.95 19.99 -11.03
N VAL A 132 15.97 19.07 -11.14
CA VAL A 132 14.61 19.32 -10.66
C VAL A 132 14.58 19.52 -9.15
N HIS A 133 15.32 18.71 -8.39
CA HIS A 133 15.41 18.83 -6.93
C HIS A 133 15.97 20.19 -6.51
N GLU A 134 17.07 20.65 -7.11
CA GLU A 134 17.64 21.96 -6.80
C GLU A 134 16.71 23.10 -7.23
N ASN A 135 16.01 22.99 -8.36
CA ASN A 135 15.01 23.98 -8.77
C ASN A 135 13.87 24.11 -7.75
N VAL A 136 13.34 22.99 -7.25
CA VAL A 136 12.29 23.00 -6.21
C VAL A 136 12.83 23.60 -4.91
N LYS A 137 14.08 23.31 -4.54
CA LYS A 137 14.73 23.84 -3.34
C LYS A 137 14.95 25.35 -3.45
N ILE A 138 15.37 25.86 -4.60
CA ILE A 138 15.50 27.29 -4.88
C ILE A 138 14.13 27.97 -4.75
N LEU A 139 13.09 27.40 -5.37
CA LEU A 139 11.73 27.95 -5.29
C LEU A 139 11.20 27.98 -3.85
N LYS A 140 11.44 26.92 -3.08
CA LYS A 140 11.13 26.88 -1.63
C LYS A 140 11.84 28.02 -0.90
N HIS A 141 13.13 28.22 -1.16
CA HIS A 141 13.90 29.28 -0.51
C HIS A 141 13.39 30.68 -0.88
N GLN A 142 13.11 30.92 -2.16
CA GLN A 142 12.53 32.19 -2.63
C GLN A 142 11.19 32.49 -1.97
N TYR A 143 10.31 31.49 -1.87
CA TYR A 143 9.01 31.65 -1.22
C TYR A 143 9.14 31.98 0.27
N LEU A 144 10.01 31.29 0.99
CA LEU A 144 10.25 31.59 2.42
C LEU A 144 10.89 32.99 2.60
N GLY A 145 11.79 33.38 1.70
CA GLY A 145 12.35 34.73 1.67
C GLY A 145 11.28 35.80 1.45
N TYR A 146 10.38 35.59 0.50
CA TYR A 146 9.24 36.47 0.26
C TYR A 146 8.35 36.59 1.50
N ARG A 147 7.97 35.48 2.14
CA ARG A 147 7.15 35.49 3.36
C ARG A 147 7.82 36.23 4.50
N LYS A 148 9.12 36.02 4.70
CA LYS A 148 9.87 36.73 5.73
C LYS A 148 9.94 38.23 5.46
N ALA A 149 10.13 38.64 4.21
CA ALA A 149 10.34 40.04 3.85
C ALA A 149 9.03 40.85 3.75
N PHE A 150 7.95 40.25 3.26
CA PHE A 150 6.69 40.95 2.98
C PHE A 150 5.55 40.63 3.95
N LEU A 151 5.56 39.44 4.55
CA LEU A 151 4.53 39.02 5.52
C LEU A 151 5.06 39.01 6.96
N GLU A 152 6.33 39.38 7.17
CA GLU A 152 7.04 39.32 8.46
C GLU A 152 6.94 37.93 9.14
N ASP A 153 6.68 36.89 8.34
CA ASP A 153 6.40 35.55 8.81
C ASP A 153 7.60 34.65 8.53
N THR A 154 8.27 34.22 9.60
CA THR A 154 9.45 33.36 9.55
C THR A 154 9.13 31.86 9.60
N THR A 155 7.86 31.47 9.58
CA THR A 155 7.43 30.07 9.70
C THR A 155 7.78 29.28 8.44
N ASP A 156 8.49 28.15 8.54
CA ASP A 156 8.65 27.23 7.40
C ASP A 156 7.37 26.42 7.19
N VAL A 157 6.54 26.82 6.21
CA VAL A 157 5.29 26.10 5.86
C VAL A 157 5.55 24.78 5.14
N PHE A 158 6.77 24.55 4.67
CA PHE A 158 7.16 23.31 4.00
C PHE A 158 7.91 22.34 4.92
N GLU A 159 8.12 22.67 6.19
CA GLU A 159 8.57 21.67 7.14
C GLU A 159 7.50 20.59 7.24
N SER A 160 7.84 19.40 6.75
CA SER A 160 6.97 18.23 6.93
C SER A 160 6.78 18.01 8.41
N LYS A 161 5.52 18.09 8.87
CA LYS A 161 5.07 17.60 10.19
C LYS A 161 5.28 16.08 10.40
N ARG A 162 6.23 15.44 9.70
CA ARG A 162 6.66 14.07 9.95
C ARG A 162 7.30 13.90 11.33
N ALA A 163 7.80 14.97 11.94
CA ALA A 163 8.33 14.92 13.30
C ALA A 163 7.23 14.86 14.39
N THR A 164 6.01 15.33 14.13
CA THR A 164 4.93 15.27 15.13
C THR A 164 4.18 13.93 15.16
N ASN A 165 4.42 13.04 14.18
CA ASN A 165 3.86 11.68 14.17
C ASN A 165 4.78 10.60 14.80
N LYS A 166 5.84 11.00 15.53
CA LYS A 166 6.60 10.11 16.42
C LYS A 166 6.12 10.15 17.89
N LYS A 167 4.87 10.53 18.13
CA LYS A 167 4.15 10.10 19.33
C LYS A 167 3.18 9.00 18.94
N TRP A 168 3.68 7.76 18.94
CA TRP A 168 2.81 6.60 19.17
C TRP A 168 2.37 6.65 20.63
N SER A 169 1.47 7.60 20.95
CA SER A 169 0.75 7.64 22.22
C SER A 169 -0.72 7.44 21.89
N GLY A 170 -1.23 6.24 22.21
CA GLY A 170 -2.64 5.92 22.16
C GLY A 170 -3.14 5.50 20.79
N SER A 171 -3.29 4.18 20.62
CA SER A 171 -4.28 3.63 19.68
C SER A 171 -5.60 4.40 19.83
N PRO A 172 -6.21 4.94 18.76
CA PRO A 172 -7.61 5.34 18.82
C PRO A 172 -8.38 4.05 19.08
N ARG A 173 -9.01 3.96 20.25
CA ARG A 173 -9.99 2.90 20.53
C ARG A 173 -11.09 3.06 19.49
N VAL A 174 -10.99 2.27 18.43
CA VAL A 174 -12.04 2.08 17.45
C VAL A 174 -13.25 1.56 18.22
N THR A 175 -14.16 2.47 18.55
CA THR A 175 -15.49 2.10 19.01
C THR A 175 -16.31 1.83 17.76
N THR A 176 -16.26 0.59 17.30
CA THR A 176 -17.17 0.06 16.27
C THR A 176 -17.87 -1.14 16.85
N GLY A 177 -19.07 -0.92 17.38
CA GLY A 177 -20.11 -1.93 17.61
C GLY A 177 -19.77 -3.12 18.52
N PRO A 178 -20.76 -3.95 18.87
CA PRO A 178 -20.50 -5.25 19.46
C PRO A 178 -19.72 -6.12 18.48
N ALA A 179 -18.58 -6.68 18.93
CA ALA A 179 -17.71 -7.52 18.12
C ALA A 179 -18.48 -8.77 17.62
N PRO A 180 -18.42 -9.12 16.32
CA PRO A 180 -19.28 -10.13 15.70
C PRO A 180 -19.01 -11.58 16.15
N PHE A 181 -18.03 -11.83 17.02
CA PHE A 181 -17.64 -13.18 17.45
C PHE A 181 -17.40 -13.32 18.96
N SER A 182 -17.89 -12.41 19.81
CA SER A 182 -17.70 -12.51 21.27
C SER A 182 -18.49 -13.67 21.92
N SER A 183 -19.31 -14.40 21.18
CA SER A 183 -20.15 -15.49 21.67
C SER A 183 -19.70 -16.89 21.26
N ILE A 184 -18.53 -17.07 20.66
CA ILE A 184 -17.99 -18.41 20.37
C ILE A 184 -17.00 -18.79 21.48
N PRO A 185 -17.41 -19.55 22.51
CA PRO A 185 -16.46 -20.09 23.47
C PRO A 185 -15.50 -21.02 22.73
N ASN A 186 -14.21 -20.73 22.83
CA ASN A 186 -13.15 -21.54 22.25
C ASN A 186 -13.23 -22.96 22.85
N ALA A 187 -13.75 -23.92 22.08
CA ALA A 187 -13.97 -25.30 22.53
C ALA A 187 -12.69 -25.96 23.05
N ALA A 188 -11.53 -25.56 22.53
CA ALA A 188 -10.23 -26.02 23.02
C ALA A 188 -9.94 -25.50 24.44
N ALA A 189 -10.36 -24.28 24.77
CA ALA A 189 -10.19 -23.72 26.12
C ALA A 189 -11.12 -24.39 27.14
N VAL A 190 -12.35 -24.74 26.74
CA VAL A 190 -13.30 -25.49 27.58
C VAL A 190 -12.80 -26.93 27.84
N ALA A 191 -12.27 -27.60 26.81
CA ALA A 191 -11.71 -28.94 26.96
C ALA A 191 -10.47 -28.95 27.87
N MET A 192 -9.57 -27.97 27.73
CA MET A 192 -8.39 -27.84 28.58
C MET A 192 -8.77 -27.56 30.04
N ALA A 193 -9.77 -26.69 30.29
CA ALA A 193 -10.26 -26.41 31.63
C ALA A 193 -10.88 -27.65 32.30
N ALA A 194 -11.67 -28.43 31.55
CA ALA A 194 -12.26 -29.68 32.05
C ALA A 194 -11.18 -30.71 32.44
N THR A 195 -10.10 -30.84 31.64
CA THR A 195 -9.00 -31.75 31.96
C THR A 195 -8.20 -31.32 33.20
N LEU A 196 -8.10 -30.02 33.47
CA LEU A 196 -7.44 -29.49 34.66
C LEU A 196 -8.25 -29.73 35.94
N THR A 197 -9.58 -29.75 35.86
CA THR A 197 -10.44 -30.02 37.04
C THR A 197 -10.52 -31.49 37.43
N GLN A 198 -10.19 -32.42 36.52
CA GLN A 198 -10.31 -33.86 36.81
C GLN A 198 -9.09 -34.45 37.55
N GLN A 199 -7.98 -33.72 37.68
CA GLN A 199 -6.79 -34.18 38.42
C GLN A 199 -6.81 -33.86 39.93
N GLN A 200 -7.91 -33.32 40.48
CA GLN A 200 -7.97 -32.89 41.89
C GLN A 200 -9.15 -33.48 42.69
N GLN A 201 -9.37 -34.80 42.60
CA GLN A 201 -10.15 -35.52 43.63
C GLN A 201 -9.39 -36.76 44.15
N PRO A 202 -9.03 -36.80 45.45
CA PRO A 202 -8.55 -38.00 46.11
C PRO A 202 -9.70 -38.99 46.35
N ALA A 203 -9.37 -40.28 46.25
CA ALA A 203 -10.26 -41.38 46.63
C ALA A 203 -10.44 -41.45 48.17
N THR A 204 -11.69 -41.47 48.63
CA THR A 204 -12.06 -41.97 49.97
C THR A 204 -13.37 -42.74 49.87
N GLY A 205 -13.34 -44.01 50.31
CA GLY A 205 -14.37 -45.00 50.08
C GLY A 205 -15.45 -45.15 51.16
N LEU A 206 -16.45 -45.94 50.75
CA LEU A 206 -17.17 -47.02 51.45
C LEU A 206 -17.84 -46.80 52.83
N ASN A 207 -19.09 -47.30 52.87
CA ASN A 207 -19.94 -47.77 53.99
C ASN A 207 -20.90 -46.71 54.59
N ALA A 208 -22.18 -46.96 54.91
CA ALA A 208 -23.01 -48.18 54.91
C ALA A 208 -24.52 -47.83 54.94
N PHE A 209 -25.32 -48.86 54.65
CA PHE A 209 -26.79 -49.00 54.59
C PHE A 209 -27.66 -48.40 55.72
N LYS A 210 -28.91 -48.04 55.34
CA LYS A 210 -30.22 -48.42 55.92
C LYS A 210 -31.31 -47.96 54.91
N PHE A 211 -32.33 -48.73 54.52
CA PHE A 211 -32.99 -49.90 55.07
C PHE A 211 -32.95 -51.12 54.14
#